data_AF-A0A959LHQ2-F1
#
_entry.id   AF-A0A959LHQ2-F1
#
_cell.length_a   1.000
_cell.length_b   1.000
_cell.length_c   1.000
_cell.angle_alpha   90.00
_cell.angle_beta   90.00
_cell.angle_gamma   90.00
#
_symmetry.space_group_name_H-M   'P 1'
#
loop_
_entity.id
_entity.type
_entity.pdbx_description
1 polymer ?
#
loop_
_entity_poly.entity_id
_entity_poly.type
_entity_poly.pdbx_seq_one_letter_code
_entity_poly.pdbx_strand_id
1 'polypeptide(L)'
;MLNDVITFKDLSVFPANGSDGIAGLIDRTRTAAGKEYLYKHIKRPPESYEALVQLQGSIRYLADNPDCWPVIITNGTLVMLEKFYESA
;
A
#
# COMPACT_ATOMS: atom_id res chain seq x y z
N MET A 1 -9.52 -1.24 13.52
CA MET A 1 -10.69 -2.00 12.99
C MET A 1 -10.17 -3.33 12.46
N LEU A 2 -10.65 -4.45 12.99
CA LEU A 2 -10.30 -5.79 12.49
C LEU A 2 -11.45 -6.28 11.61
N ASN A 3 -11.27 -6.21 10.28
CA ASN A 3 -12.21 -6.82 9.35
C ASN A 3 -11.79 -8.27 9.15
N ASP A 4 -12.70 -9.20 9.41
CA ASP A 4 -12.46 -10.61 9.12
C ASP A 4 -12.52 -10.90 7.61
N VAL A 5 -12.09 -12.10 7.23
CA VAL A 5 -12.04 -12.54 5.83
C VAL A 5 -13.43 -12.61 5.17
N ILE A 6 -14.48 -12.87 5.95
CA ILE A 6 -15.86 -12.91 5.46
C ILE A 6 -16.31 -11.50 5.10
N THR A 7 -16.08 -10.53 6.00
CA THR A 7 -16.36 -9.11 5.76
C THR A 7 -15.66 -8.60 4.51
N PHE A 8 -14.37 -8.92 4.30
CA PHE A 8 -13.66 -8.52 3.08
C PHE A 8 -14.25 -9.11 1.80
N LYS A 9 -14.73 -10.35 1.87
CA LYS A 9 -15.37 -11.01 0.74
C LYS A 9 -16.74 -10.39 0.44
N ASP A 10 -17.56 -10.19 1.47
CA ASP A 10 -18.93 -9.66 1.33
C ASP A 10 -18.93 -8.23 0.79
N LEU A 11 -17.96 -7.41 1.21
CA LEU A 11 -17.76 -6.06 0.69
C LEU A 11 -16.97 -6.02 -0.63
N SER A 12 -16.58 -7.18 -1.17
CA SER A 12 -15.77 -7.29 -2.40
C SER A 12 -14.44 -6.52 -2.35
N VAL A 13 -13.89 -6.30 -1.16
CA VAL A 13 -12.57 -5.66 -0.98
C VAL A 13 -11.47 -6.62 -1.41
N PHE A 14 -11.57 -7.88 -0.99
CA PHE A 14 -10.72 -8.99 -1.44
C PHE A 14 -11.60 -10.21 -1.77
N PRO A 15 -12.13 -10.31 -2.99
CA PRO A 15 -12.98 -11.42 -3.41
C PRO A 15 -12.24 -12.76 -3.43
N ALA A 16 -12.97 -13.86 -3.21
CA ALA A 16 -12.40 -15.21 -3.23
C ALA A 16 -12.11 -15.76 -4.64
N ASN A 17 -12.57 -15.08 -5.70
CA ASN A 17 -12.51 -15.56 -7.09
C ASN A 17 -11.19 -15.23 -7.82
N GLY A 18 -10.15 -14.84 -7.09
CA GLY A 18 -8.85 -14.45 -7.67
C GLY A 18 -8.85 -13.06 -8.33
N SER A 19 -9.94 -12.29 -8.22
CA SER A 19 -9.93 -10.87 -8.58
C SER A 19 -9.43 -10.01 -7.42
N ASP A 20 -8.82 -8.88 -7.75
CA ASP A 20 -8.34 -7.90 -6.76
C ASP A 20 -9.46 -7.04 -6.17
N GLY A 21 -10.71 -7.20 -6.63
CA GLY A 21 -11.88 -6.47 -6.12
C GLY A 21 -11.69 -4.95 -6.07
N ILE A 22 -12.21 -4.33 -5.01
CA ILE A 22 -12.04 -2.88 -4.77
C ILE A 22 -10.56 -2.52 -4.57
N ALA A 23 -9.77 -3.38 -3.92
CA ALA A 23 -8.34 -3.11 -3.69
C ALA A 23 -7.57 -2.93 -5.01
N GLY A 24 -7.91 -3.71 -6.04
CA GLY A 24 -7.34 -3.56 -7.38
C GLY A 24 -7.74 -2.27 -8.09
N LEU A 25 -8.93 -1.72 -7.81
CA LEU A 25 -9.37 -0.45 -8.41
C LEU A 25 -8.56 0.75 -7.90
N ILE A 26 -8.06 0.67 -6.66
CA ILE A 26 -7.27 1.73 -6.01
C ILE A 26 -5.76 1.48 -6.09
N ASP A 27 -5.34 0.29 -6.54
CA ASP A 27 -3.93 -0.02 -6.73
C ASP A 27 -3.36 0.76 -7.92
N ARG A 28 -2.51 1.74 -7.60
CA ARG A 28 -1.72 2.53 -8.56
C ARG A 28 -0.22 2.35 -8.32
N THR A 29 0.16 1.29 -7.62
CA THR A 29 1.56 1.02 -7.30
C THR A 29 2.31 0.53 -8.54
N ARG A 30 3.63 0.78 -8.58
CA ARG A 30 4.49 0.43 -9.72
C ARG A 30 5.26 -0.87 -9.53
N THR A 31 5.31 -1.39 -8.31
CA THR A 31 6.11 -2.55 -7.93
C THR A 31 5.25 -3.56 -7.19
N ALA A 32 5.63 -4.85 -7.28
CA ALA A 32 4.93 -5.91 -6.57
C ALA A 32 4.98 -5.72 -5.05
N ALA A 33 6.14 -5.28 -4.53
CA ALA A 33 6.29 -4.94 -3.11
C ALA A 33 5.38 -3.76 -2.70
N GLY A 34 5.23 -2.75 -3.55
CA GLY A 34 4.31 -1.62 -3.32
C GLY A 34 2.87 -2.09 -3.21
N LYS A 35 2.42 -2.95 -4.13
CA LYS A 35 1.09 -3.58 -4.09
C LYS A 35 0.87 -4.36 -2.80
N GLU A 36 1.86 -5.16 -2.39
CA GLU A 36 1.79 -5.92 -1.14
C GLU A 36 1.62 -5.00 0.08
N TYR A 37 2.38 -3.91 0.16
CA TYR A 37 2.27 -2.93 1.24
C TYR A 37 0.93 -2.20 1.25
N LEU A 38 0.43 -1.77 0.08
CA LEU A 38 -0.90 -1.19 -0.05
C LEU A 38 -1.96 -2.17 0.50
N TYR A 39 -1.87 -3.45 0.12
CA TYR A 39 -2.83 -4.46 0.55
C TYR A 39 -2.74 -4.72 2.06
N LYS A 40 -1.55 -4.66 2.66
CA LYS A 40 -1.37 -4.71 4.12
C LYS A 40 -2.10 -3.56 4.81
N HIS A 41 -2.00 -2.33 4.30
CA HIS A 41 -2.69 -1.16 4.85
C HIS A 41 -4.22 -1.26 4.72
N ILE A 42 -4.73 -1.76 3.59
CA ILE A 42 -6.18 -1.97 3.41
C ILE A 42 -6.70 -3.06 4.37
N LYS A 43 -5.93 -4.14 4.55
CA LYS A 43 -6.30 -5.23 5.47
C LYS A 43 -6.27 -4.80 6.93
N ARG A 44 -5.34 -3.91 7.28
CA ARG A 44 -5.16 -3.41 8.64
C ARG A 44 -5.17 -1.87 8.65
N PRO A 45 -6.36 -1.26 8.58
CA PRO A 45 -6.47 0.19 8.70
C PRO A 45 -6.03 0.64 10.11
N PRO A 46 -5.61 1.91 10.27
CA PRO A 46 -5.22 2.47 11.56
C PRO A 46 -6.24 2.18 12.68
N GLU A 47 -5.75 1.80 13.85
CA GLU A 47 -6.59 1.40 14.99
C GLU A 47 -6.98 2.59 15.88
N SER A 48 -6.28 3.73 15.77
CA SER A 48 -6.58 4.96 16.50
C SER A 48 -6.77 6.16 15.56
N TYR A 49 -7.43 7.20 16.08
CA TYR A 49 -7.62 8.45 15.36
C TYR A 49 -6.29 9.14 15.05
N GLU A 50 -5.35 9.14 16.00
CA GLU A 50 -4.03 9.76 15.84
C GLU A 50 -3.26 9.07 14.71
N ALA A 51 -3.27 7.73 14.68
CA ALA A 51 -2.63 6.95 13.61
C ALA A 51 -3.31 7.20 12.25
N LEU A 52 -4.63 7.36 12.22
CA LEU A 52 -5.36 7.71 11.01
C LEU A 52 -4.96 9.09 10.48
N VAL A 53 -4.92 10.11 11.35
CA VAL A 53 -4.53 11.47 10.99
C VAL A 53 -3.09 11.52 10.50
N GLN A 54 -2.17 10.79 11.15
CA GLN A 54 -0.78 10.69 10.72
C GLN A 54 -0.67 10.08 9.32
N LEU A 55 -1.34 8.96 9.06
CA LEU A 55 -1.34 8.32 7.74
C LEU A 55 -1.89 9.26 6.66
N GLN A 56 -2.99 9.96 6.93
CA GLN A 56 -3.57 10.94 6.02
C GLN A 56 -2.61 12.12 5.77
N GLY A 57 -1.92 12.59 6.81
CA GLY A 57 -0.89 13.62 6.71
C GLY A 57 0.27 13.19 5.82
N SER A 58 0.76 11.96 5.98
CA SER A 58 1.80 11.40 5.12
C SER A 58 1.35 11.34 3.66
N ILE A 59 0.15 10.83 3.38
CA ILE A 59 -0.40 10.77 2.01
C ILE A 59 -0.52 12.17 1.40
N ARG A 60 -1.02 13.15 2.16
CA ARG A 60 -1.13 14.54 1.70
C ARG A 60 0.23 15.12 1.38
N TYR A 61 1.21 14.95 2.25
CA TYR A 61 2.57 15.43 2.01
C TYR A 61 3.18 14.84 0.73
N LEU A 62 2.99 13.53 0.50
CA LEU A 62 3.44 12.88 -0.74
C LEU A 62 2.76 13.49 -1.98
N ALA A 63 1.45 13.71 -1.91
CA ALA A 63 0.66 14.26 -3.01
C ALA A 63 0.99 15.73 -3.33
N ASP A 64 1.30 16.53 -2.30
CA ASP A 64 1.61 17.95 -2.44
C ASP A 64 3.04 18.20 -2.96
N ASN A 65 3.91 17.19 -2.95
CA ASN A 65 5.32 17.30 -3.33
C ASN A 65 5.72 16.28 -4.42
N PRO A 66 5.03 16.21 -5.58
CA PRO A 66 5.27 15.18 -6.58
C PRO A 66 6.70 15.20 -7.15
N ASP A 67 7.31 16.38 -7.25
CA ASP A 67 8.65 16.58 -7.82
C ASP A 67 9.79 16.08 -6.91
N CYS A 68 9.50 15.81 -5.63
CA CYS A 68 10.48 15.27 -4.69
C CYS A 68 10.69 13.76 -4.84
N TRP A 69 9.86 13.08 -5.64
CA TRP A 69 9.84 11.61 -5.72
C TRP A 69 10.28 11.10 -7.10
N PRO A 70 11.00 9.97 -7.16
CA PRO A 70 11.40 9.39 -8.42
C PRO A 70 10.20 8.94 -9.26
N VAL A 71 10.18 9.37 -10.52
CA VAL A 71 9.11 9.05 -11.48
C VAL A 71 9.19 7.61 -12.00
N ILE A 72 10.31 6.92 -11.80
CA ILE A 72 10.48 5.53 -12.22
C ILE A 72 11.06 4.75 -11.05
N ILE A 73 10.27 3.82 -10.53
CA ILE A 73 10.69 2.83 -9.53
C ILE A 73 10.37 1.47 -10.13
N THR A 74 11.40 0.62 -10.23
CA THR A 74 11.27 -0.74 -10.78
C THR A 74 11.54 -1.77 -9.69
N ASN A 75 11.16 -3.03 -9.92
CA ASN A 75 11.56 -4.11 -9.03
C ASN A 75 13.10 -4.22 -8.94
N GLY A 76 13.84 -3.91 -10.02
CA GLY A 76 15.30 -3.86 -10.00
C GLY A 76 15.86 -2.75 -9.11
N THR A 77 15.19 -1.60 -9.03
CA THR A 77 15.53 -0.52 -8.08
C THR A 77 15.44 -1.01 -6.64
N LEU A 78 14.40 -1.78 -6.30
CA LEU A 78 14.21 -2.34 -4.96
C LEU A 78 15.32 -3.34 -4.60
N VAL A 79 15.63 -4.27 -5.51
CA VAL A 79 16.72 -5.25 -5.29
C VAL A 79 18.06 -4.58 -5.04
N MET A 80 18.36 -3.46 -5.73
CA MET A 80 19.59 -2.71 -5.51
C MET A 80 19.61 -2.01 -4.14
N LEU A 81 18.48 -1.47 -3.70
CA LEU A 81 18.37 -0.85 -2.38
C LEU A 81 18.50 -1.89 -1.26
N GLU A 82 17.84 -3.03 -1.38
CA GLU A 82 17.95 -4.15 -0.43
C GLU A 82 19.43 -4.54 -0.25
N LYS A 83 20.14 -4.78 -1.36
CA LYS A 83 21.57 -5.10 -1.32
C LYS A 83 22.41 -4.00 -0.68
N PHE A 84 22.11 -2.73 -0.95
CA PHE A 84 22.84 -1.61 -0.36
C PHE A 84 22.66 -1.57 1.17
N TYR A 85 21.43 -1.74 1.66
CA TYR A 85 21.14 -1.73 3.09
C TYR A 85 21.59 -3.00 3.83
N GLU A 86 21.65 -4.15 3.16
CA GLU A 86 22.22 -5.38 3.72
C GLU A 86 23.76 -5.36 3.77
N SER A 87 24.39 -4.56 2.92
CA SER A 87 25.85 -4.43 2.85
C SER A 87 26.42 -3.29 3.72
N ALA A 88 25.55 -2.49 4.34
CA ALA A 88 25.89 -1.37 5.23
C ALA A 88 25.75 -1.77 6.70
#